data_AF-B9J5K5-F1
#
_entry.id   AF-B9J5K5-F1
#
_cell.length_a   1.000
_cell.length_b   1.000
_cell.length_c   1.000
_cell.angle_alpha   90.00
_cell.angle_beta   90.00
_cell.angle_gamma   90.00
#
_symmetry.space_group_name_H-M   'P 1'
#
loop_
_entity.id
_entity.type
_entity.pdbx_description
1 polymer ?
#
loop_
_entity_poly.entity_id
_entity_poly.type
_entity_poly.pdbx_seq_one_letter_code
_entity_poly.pdbx_strand_id
1 'polypeptide(L)'
;MLLVEKVPHYKKTMQRLIKDGHYIGLHSMSHDVKRLYTGDPSALITEMEQTQSIVQQVTKLNSHLVRVPYGSMPYLKKNYRDALVSAQYKMWDWTIDTYDWKSYDNPSAILERVRNQSDEQVEVILMHDSSVTVQILPQVIDYLQSQGYKLLPYNPSSHLEVNFWKDTRL
;
A
#
# COMPACT_ATOMS: atom_id res chain seq x y z
N MET A 1 -3.98 -1.44 -0.09
CA MET A 1 -3.58 -1.57 -1.51
C MET A 1 -4.07 -2.92 -2.02
N LEU A 2 -4.52 -3.02 -3.27
CA LEU A 2 -5.14 -4.24 -3.81
C LEU A 2 -4.31 -4.88 -4.93
N LEU A 3 -4.26 -6.21 -4.90
CA LEU A 3 -3.73 -7.09 -5.95
C LEU A 3 -4.91 -7.69 -6.72
N VAL A 4 -4.91 -7.61 -8.05
CA VAL A 4 -6.08 -7.99 -8.86
C VAL A 4 -6.40 -9.47 -8.87
N GLU A 5 -5.42 -10.38 -8.77
CA GLU A 5 -5.73 -11.83 -8.73
C GLU A 5 -6.73 -12.18 -7.62
N LYS A 6 -6.83 -11.34 -6.59
CA LYS A 6 -7.83 -11.46 -5.53
C LYS A 6 -9.19 -10.85 -5.93
N VAL A 7 -9.21 -9.77 -6.72
CA VAL A 7 -10.34 -8.85 -6.93
C VAL A 7 -11.69 -9.47 -7.33
N PRO A 8 -11.81 -10.46 -8.24
CA PRO A 8 -13.11 -11.04 -8.61
C PRO A 8 -13.92 -11.52 -7.40
N HIS A 9 -13.24 -12.01 -6.36
CA HIS A 9 -13.85 -12.48 -5.12
C HIS A 9 -14.15 -11.37 -4.08
N TYR A 10 -13.63 -10.15 -4.27
CA TYR A 10 -13.71 -9.06 -3.29
C TYR A 10 -14.54 -7.85 -3.75
N LYS A 11 -15.37 -7.97 -4.80
CA LYS A 11 -16.23 -6.86 -5.26
C LYS A 11 -17.00 -6.19 -4.12
N LYS A 12 -17.73 -6.97 -3.31
CA LYS A 12 -18.50 -6.47 -2.17
C LYS A 12 -17.59 -5.82 -1.12
N THR A 13 -16.43 -6.41 -0.86
CA THR A 13 -15.45 -5.88 0.09
C THR A 13 -14.92 -4.53 -0.35
N MET A 14 -14.54 -4.34 -1.61
CA MET A 14 -14.05 -3.05 -2.09
C MET A 14 -15.11 -1.96 -2.02
N GLN A 15 -16.35 -2.27 -2.40
CA GLN A 15 -17.46 -1.33 -2.30
C GLN A 15 -17.73 -0.93 -0.85
N ARG A 16 -17.65 -1.90 0.08
CA ARG A 16 -17.72 -1.63 1.51
C ARG A 16 -16.57 -0.75 1.98
N LEU A 17 -15.32 -1.05 1.56
CA LEU A 17 -14.15 -0.26 1.97
C LEU A 17 -14.31 1.22 1.59
N ILE A 18 -14.79 1.52 0.39
CA ILE A 18 -15.09 2.91 -0.02
C ILE A 18 -16.23 3.51 0.80
N LYS A 19 -17.32 2.76 1.02
CA LYS A 19 -18.47 3.21 1.82
C LYS A 19 -18.04 3.57 3.26
N ASP A 20 -17.12 2.81 3.82
CA ASP A 20 -16.61 2.97 5.18
C ASP A 20 -15.49 4.03 5.27
N GLY A 21 -15.16 4.69 4.15
CA GLY A 21 -14.23 5.82 4.10
C GLY A 21 -12.76 5.45 3.89
N HIS A 22 -12.45 4.20 3.53
CA HIS A 22 -11.08 3.78 3.24
C HIS A 22 -10.65 4.17 1.82
N TYR A 23 -9.34 4.36 1.61
CA TYR A 23 -8.77 4.54 0.27
C TYR A 23 -8.30 3.21 -0.31
N ILE A 24 -8.63 2.97 -1.58
CA ILE A 24 -8.14 1.81 -2.33
C ILE A 24 -7.05 2.28 -3.29
N GLY A 25 -5.80 1.87 -3.02
CA GLY A 25 -4.68 2.01 -3.96
C GLY A 25 -4.30 0.70 -4.64
N LEU A 26 -3.38 0.80 -5.60
CA LEU A 26 -3.03 -0.25 -6.57
C LEU A 26 -1.78 -1.01 -6.13
N HIS A 27 -1.71 -2.31 -6.41
CA HIS A 27 -0.58 -3.18 -6.01
C HIS A 27 -0.18 -4.20 -7.09
N SER A 28 -0.21 -3.79 -8.36
CA SER A 28 0.01 -4.66 -9.54
C SER A 28 -1.03 -5.79 -9.70
N MET A 29 -0.77 -6.68 -10.66
CA MET A 29 -1.60 -7.86 -10.94
C MET A 29 -0.95 -9.13 -10.42
N SER A 30 0.33 -9.34 -10.74
CA SER A 30 1.05 -10.59 -10.54
C SER A 30 1.81 -10.66 -9.22
N HIS A 31 2.15 -9.51 -8.65
CA HIS A 31 3.09 -9.43 -7.52
C HIS A 31 4.43 -10.17 -7.81
N ASP A 32 4.89 -10.23 -9.07
CA ASP A 32 6.12 -10.93 -9.45
C ASP A 32 7.23 -9.95 -9.84
N VAL A 33 8.31 -9.96 -9.06
CA VAL A 33 9.48 -9.10 -9.27
C VAL A 33 10.08 -9.24 -10.68
N LYS A 34 10.12 -10.45 -11.25
CA LYS A 34 10.71 -10.70 -12.57
C LYS A 34 9.84 -10.19 -13.71
N ARG A 35 8.52 -10.12 -13.50
CA ARG A 35 7.57 -9.57 -14.47
C ARG A 35 7.51 -8.04 -14.40
N LEU A 36 7.57 -7.49 -13.20
CA LEU A 36 7.44 -6.06 -12.97
C LEU A 36 8.72 -5.27 -13.31
N TYR A 37 9.89 -5.87 -13.09
CA TYR A 37 11.17 -5.17 -13.16
C TYR A 37 12.14 -5.79 -14.20
N THR A 38 11.67 -5.88 -15.45
CA THR A 38 12.39 -6.50 -16.60
C THR A 38 13.51 -5.65 -17.23
N GLY A 39 13.70 -4.40 -16.77
CA GLY A 39 14.44 -3.34 -17.46
C GLY A 39 13.54 -2.37 -18.23
N ASP A 40 12.35 -2.80 -18.66
CA ASP A 40 11.34 -1.98 -19.34
C ASP A 40 10.19 -1.64 -18.36
N PRO A 41 9.81 -0.36 -18.18
CA PRO A 41 8.69 0.00 -17.31
C PRO A 41 7.31 -0.38 -17.85
N SER A 42 7.17 -0.73 -19.14
CA SER A 42 5.88 -1.02 -19.77
C SER A 42 5.07 -2.09 -19.03
N ALA A 43 5.73 -3.15 -18.55
CA ALA A 43 5.08 -4.23 -17.81
C ALA A 43 4.52 -3.76 -16.46
N LEU A 44 5.29 -2.97 -15.70
CA LEU A 44 4.82 -2.37 -14.44
C LEU A 44 3.61 -1.46 -14.68
N ILE A 45 3.69 -0.58 -15.66
CA ILE A 45 2.60 0.36 -15.97
C ILE A 45 1.35 -0.39 -16.41
N THR A 46 1.49 -1.37 -17.29
CA THR A 46 0.37 -2.21 -17.75
C THR A 46 -0.34 -2.88 -16.57
N GLU A 47 0.41 -3.48 -15.63
CA GLU A 47 -0.21 -4.12 -14.46
C GLU A 47 -0.88 -3.11 -13.51
N MET A 48 -0.35 -1.88 -13.38
CA MET A 48 -0.99 -0.82 -12.59
C MET A 48 -2.28 -0.31 -13.25
N GLU A 49 -2.27 -0.09 -14.57
CA GLU A 49 -3.45 0.36 -15.34
C GLU A 49 -4.56 -0.69 -15.33
N GLN A 50 -4.21 -1.98 -15.47
CA GLN A 50 -5.18 -3.08 -15.34
C GLN A 50 -5.82 -3.09 -13.95
N THR A 51 -5.01 -2.90 -12.90
CA THR A 51 -5.49 -2.80 -11.52
C THR A 51 -6.40 -1.59 -11.32
N GLN A 52 -6.00 -0.45 -11.85
CA GLN A 52 -6.77 0.80 -11.80
C GLN A 52 -8.13 0.65 -12.48
N SER A 53 -8.14 0.09 -13.69
CA SER A 53 -9.37 -0.13 -14.47
C SER A 53 -10.38 -0.97 -13.70
N ILE A 54 -9.93 -2.05 -13.06
CA ILE A 54 -10.80 -2.93 -12.28
C ILE A 54 -11.31 -2.23 -11.02
N VAL A 55 -10.45 -1.52 -10.29
CA VAL A 55 -10.84 -0.73 -9.12
C VAL A 55 -11.91 0.29 -9.52
N GLN A 56 -11.69 1.02 -10.62
CA GLN A 56 -12.62 2.04 -11.11
C GLN A 56 -13.94 1.43 -11.57
N GLN A 57 -13.93 0.29 -12.27
CA GLN A 57 -15.16 -0.38 -12.70
C GLN A 57 -16.04 -0.77 -11.50
N VAL A 58 -15.44 -1.31 -10.45
CA VAL A 58 -16.15 -1.86 -9.29
C VAL A 58 -16.58 -0.78 -8.30
N THR A 59 -15.72 0.20 -8.05
CA THR A 59 -15.87 1.16 -6.94
C THR A 59 -16.17 2.59 -7.39
N LYS A 60 -16.00 2.87 -8.69
CA LYS A 60 -16.04 4.22 -9.29
C LYS A 60 -14.91 5.15 -8.83
N LEU A 61 -14.00 4.70 -7.96
CA LEU A 61 -12.80 5.42 -7.60
C LEU A 61 -11.77 5.34 -8.72
N ASN A 62 -11.35 6.49 -9.25
CA ASN A 62 -10.16 6.58 -10.10
C ASN A 62 -8.91 6.72 -9.24
N SER A 63 -8.35 5.59 -8.80
CA SER A 63 -7.21 5.57 -7.88
C SER A 63 -5.90 5.81 -8.62
N HIS A 64 -5.05 6.69 -8.08
CA HIS A 64 -3.72 7.00 -8.63
C HIS A 64 -2.59 6.68 -7.67
N LEU A 65 -2.88 6.21 -6.45
CA LEU A 65 -1.84 5.80 -5.52
C LEU A 65 -1.47 4.33 -5.77
N VAL A 66 -0.20 4.09 -6.06
CA VAL A 66 0.39 2.76 -6.15
C VAL A 66 1.24 2.48 -4.91
N ARG A 67 1.26 1.22 -4.47
CA ARG A 67 2.37 0.66 -3.69
C ARG A 67 2.95 -0.42 -4.56
N VAL A 68 4.24 -0.37 -4.85
CA VAL A 68 4.83 -1.43 -5.69
C VAL A 68 5.13 -2.66 -4.84
N PRO A 69 4.97 -3.88 -5.39
CA PRO A 69 5.41 -5.10 -4.72
C PRO A 69 6.88 -5.01 -4.30
N TYR A 70 7.16 -5.52 -3.09
CA TYR A 70 8.49 -5.56 -2.48
C TYR A 70 9.12 -4.22 -2.08
N GLY A 71 8.37 -3.13 -2.18
CA GLY A 71 8.89 -1.77 -1.96
C GLY A 71 9.66 -1.24 -3.16
N SER A 72 9.81 0.08 -3.23
CA SER A 72 10.43 0.74 -4.38
C SER A 72 11.92 0.46 -4.52
N MET A 73 12.63 0.16 -3.44
CA MET A 73 14.07 -0.05 -3.44
C MET A 73 14.39 -1.55 -3.27
N PRO A 74 15.27 -2.15 -4.11
CA PRO A 74 16.09 -1.52 -5.15
C PRO A 74 15.46 -1.46 -6.55
N TYR A 75 14.24 -1.98 -6.72
CA TYR A 75 13.72 -2.37 -8.03
C TYR A 75 13.18 -1.22 -8.89
N LEU A 76 12.55 -0.22 -8.28
CA LEU A 76 11.95 0.93 -8.94
C LEU A 76 13.01 1.98 -9.34
N LYS A 77 13.88 1.58 -10.28
CA LYS A 77 14.92 2.43 -10.86
C LYS A 77 14.32 3.66 -11.55
N LYS A 78 15.18 4.62 -11.92
CA LYS A 78 14.76 5.93 -12.45
C LYS A 78 13.76 5.82 -13.62
N ASN A 79 13.99 4.92 -14.57
CA ASN A 79 13.09 4.71 -15.71
C ASN A 79 11.67 4.29 -15.29
N TYR A 80 11.53 3.46 -14.25
CA TYR A 80 10.23 3.08 -13.70
C TYR A 80 9.55 4.25 -12.99
N ARG A 81 10.30 5.04 -12.21
CA ARG A 81 9.76 6.23 -11.55
C ARG A 81 9.31 7.27 -12.56
N ASP A 82 10.09 7.51 -13.60
CA ASP A 82 9.73 8.43 -14.69
C ASP A 82 8.46 7.97 -15.41
N ALA A 83 8.29 6.66 -15.61
CA ALA A 83 7.08 6.10 -16.20
C ALA A 83 5.85 6.25 -15.30
N LEU A 84 5.98 6.01 -13.98
CA LEU A 84 4.89 6.25 -13.02
C LEU A 84 4.48 7.73 -13.00
N VAL A 85 5.43 8.66 -12.96
CA VAL A 85 5.17 10.10 -13.02
C VAL A 85 4.45 10.48 -14.32
N SER A 86 4.93 9.96 -15.46
CA SER A 86 4.32 10.22 -16.78
C SER A 86 2.89 9.68 -16.87
N ALA A 87 2.61 8.54 -16.23
CA ALA A 87 1.28 7.95 -16.09
C ALA A 87 0.43 8.60 -14.97
N GLN A 88 0.91 9.69 -14.36
CA GLN A 88 0.25 10.44 -13.29
C GLN A 88 0.00 9.66 -11.99
N TYR A 89 0.73 8.57 -11.78
CA TYR A 89 0.68 7.81 -10.53
C TYR A 89 1.46 8.52 -9.41
N LYS A 90 0.89 8.41 -8.21
CA LYS A 90 1.54 8.66 -6.94
C LYS A 90 1.97 7.35 -6.31
N MET A 91 2.99 7.36 -5.47
CA MET A 91 3.58 6.15 -4.92
C MET A 91 3.92 6.28 -3.44
N TRP A 92 3.46 5.30 -2.65
CA TRP A 92 3.86 5.13 -1.26
C TRP A 92 4.59 3.81 -1.04
N ASP A 93 5.73 3.89 -0.37
CA ASP A 93 6.30 2.81 0.45
C ASP A 93 5.63 2.84 1.85
N TRP A 94 6.42 2.77 2.91
CA TRP A 94 6.01 2.78 4.31
C TRP A 94 7.15 3.32 5.17
N THR A 95 6.82 3.78 6.38
CA THR A 95 7.78 4.18 7.41
C THR A 95 8.05 3.03 8.37
N ILE A 96 7.03 2.20 8.67
CA ILE A 96 7.12 1.06 9.58
C ILE A 96 6.79 -0.24 8.84
N ASP A 97 7.72 -1.20 8.84
CA ASP A 97 7.43 -2.59 8.47
C ASP A 97 7.12 -3.41 9.73
N THR A 98 5.93 -4.01 9.77
CA THR A 98 5.49 -4.80 10.92
C THR A 98 5.99 -6.24 10.90
N TYR A 99 6.51 -6.72 9.75
CA TYR A 99 6.84 -8.12 9.53
C TYR A 99 5.72 -9.09 9.93
N ASP A 100 4.46 -8.68 9.76
CA ASP A 100 3.29 -9.48 10.10
C ASP A 100 3.27 -10.83 9.36
N TRP A 101 3.71 -10.83 8.11
CA TRP A 101 3.92 -12.03 7.27
C TRP A 101 4.96 -13.04 7.81
N LYS A 102 5.76 -12.67 8.83
CA LYS A 102 6.66 -13.60 9.54
C LYS A 102 6.19 -13.93 10.96
N SER A 103 5.11 -13.33 11.43
CA SER A 103 4.78 -13.28 12.86
C SER A 103 3.57 -14.16 13.24
N TYR A 104 3.23 -15.16 12.41
CA TYR A 104 2.10 -16.06 12.64
C TYR A 104 2.13 -16.73 14.03
N ASP A 105 3.32 -17.15 14.49
CA ASP A 105 3.51 -17.82 15.79
C ASP A 105 3.67 -16.82 16.96
N ASN A 106 3.87 -15.54 16.66
CA ASN A 106 4.02 -14.49 17.67
C ASN A 106 3.36 -13.17 17.22
N PRO A 107 2.02 -13.06 17.27
CA PRO A 107 1.29 -11.87 16.86
C PRO A 107 1.73 -10.62 17.64
N SER A 108 2.13 -10.76 18.91
CA SER A 108 2.55 -9.64 19.76
C SER A 108 3.80 -8.92 19.24
N ALA A 109 4.67 -9.60 18.48
CA ALA A 109 5.82 -8.98 17.83
C ALA A 109 5.43 -7.88 16.82
N ILE A 110 4.22 -7.94 16.25
CA ILE A 110 3.68 -6.90 15.36
C ILE A 110 3.48 -5.60 16.16
N LEU A 111 2.82 -5.69 17.32
CA LEU A 111 2.57 -4.52 18.18
C LEU A 111 3.89 -3.94 18.72
N GLU A 112 4.83 -4.79 19.14
CA GLU A 112 6.15 -4.35 19.62
C GLU A 112 6.91 -3.56 18.56
N ARG A 113 6.86 -3.99 17.30
CA ARG A 113 7.49 -3.26 16.19
C ARG A 113 6.85 -1.91 15.93
N VAL A 114 5.52 -1.83 16.03
CA VAL A 114 4.82 -0.53 15.93
C VAL A 114 5.23 0.36 17.10
N ARG A 115 5.28 -0.15 18.33
CA ARG A 115 5.71 0.61 19.51
C ARG A 115 7.12 1.18 19.37
N ASN A 116 8.05 0.37 18.89
CA ASN A 116 9.47 0.73 18.82
C ASN A 116 9.81 1.68 17.66
N GLN A 117 8.91 1.88 16.70
CA GLN A 117 9.16 2.65 15.47
C GLN A 117 8.16 3.79 15.25
N SER A 118 7.21 4.03 16.18
CA SER A 118 6.18 5.08 16.03
C SER A 118 6.63 6.39 16.66
N ASP A 119 7.68 6.99 16.10
CA ASP A 119 8.33 8.20 16.60
C ASP A 119 8.20 9.42 15.68
N GLU A 120 7.60 9.28 14.49
CA GLU A 120 7.39 10.36 13.54
C GLU A 120 5.99 10.99 13.62
N GLN A 121 5.83 12.23 13.15
CA GLN A 121 4.52 12.88 13.13
C GLN A 121 3.50 12.19 12.21
N VAL A 122 3.99 11.53 11.17
CA VAL A 122 3.18 10.80 10.19
C VAL A 122 3.81 9.45 9.94
N GLU A 123 3.06 8.40 10.26
CA GLU A 123 3.45 7.01 10.03
C GLU A 123 2.62 6.37 8.93
N VAL A 124 3.29 5.68 8.00
CA VAL A 124 2.66 4.78 7.03
C VAL A 124 3.08 3.37 7.38
N ILE A 125 2.16 2.59 7.96
CA ILE A 125 2.45 1.26 8.52
C ILE A 125 2.12 0.18 7.48
N LEU A 126 3.11 -0.63 7.12
CA LEU A 126 2.91 -1.78 6.24
C LEU A 126 2.34 -2.98 7.02
N MET A 127 1.15 -3.41 6.59
CA MET A 127 0.49 -4.64 7.03
C MET A 127 -0.17 -5.34 5.84
N HIS A 128 -0.49 -6.61 6.02
CA HIS A 128 -1.16 -7.50 5.09
C HIS A 128 -2.45 -8.01 5.74
N ASP A 129 -3.57 -7.99 5.01
CA ASP A 129 -4.85 -8.52 5.50
C ASP A 129 -4.78 -10.06 5.63
N SER A 130 -4.33 -10.51 6.79
CA SER A 130 -4.09 -11.90 7.16
C SER A 130 -4.70 -12.18 8.54
N SER A 131 -4.94 -13.45 8.86
CA SER A 131 -5.55 -13.84 10.14
C SER A 131 -4.80 -13.31 11.36
N VAL A 132 -3.46 -13.35 11.33
CA VAL A 132 -2.62 -12.84 12.42
C VAL A 132 -2.72 -11.32 12.55
N THR A 133 -2.74 -10.61 11.43
CA THR A 133 -2.90 -9.15 11.40
C THR A 133 -4.27 -8.75 11.94
N VAL A 134 -5.34 -9.43 11.51
CA VAL A 134 -6.71 -9.18 12.00
C VAL A 134 -6.81 -9.41 13.50
N GLN A 135 -6.14 -10.43 14.04
CA GLN A 135 -6.14 -10.73 15.47
C GLN A 135 -5.50 -9.61 16.31
N ILE A 136 -4.39 -9.04 15.86
CA ILE A 136 -3.63 -8.04 16.64
C ILE A 136 -4.04 -6.59 16.35
N LEU A 137 -4.68 -6.33 15.21
CA LEU A 137 -5.01 -4.97 14.74
C LEU A 137 -5.74 -4.10 15.78
N PRO A 138 -6.72 -4.59 16.57
CA PRO A 138 -7.36 -3.78 17.60
C PRO A 138 -6.36 -3.20 18.62
N GLN A 139 -5.40 -4.00 19.08
CA GLN A 139 -4.37 -3.56 20.04
C GLN A 139 -3.41 -2.54 19.42
N VAL A 140 -3.11 -2.67 18.12
CA VAL A 140 -2.31 -1.70 17.38
C VAL A 140 -3.05 -0.36 17.27
N ILE A 141 -4.35 -0.39 16.96
CA ILE A 141 -5.19 0.81 16.89
C ILE A 141 -5.26 1.51 18.26
N ASP A 142 -5.55 0.75 19.33
CA ASP A 142 -5.65 1.29 20.70
C ASP A 142 -4.33 1.95 21.12
N TYR A 143 -3.20 1.29 20.83
CA TYR A 143 -1.88 1.86 21.11
C TYR A 143 -1.66 3.16 20.35
N LEU A 144 -1.83 3.19 19.03
CA LEU A 144 -1.61 4.40 18.22
C LEU A 144 -2.50 5.57 18.69
N GLN A 145 -3.76 5.30 18.99
CA GLN A 145 -4.68 6.31 19.54
C GLN A 145 -4.24 6.81 20.92
N SER A 146 -3.74 5.92 21.78
CA SER A 146 -3.20 6.29 23.10
C SER A 146 -1.97 7.20 23.00
N GLN A 147 -1.20 7.10 21.92
CA GLN A 147 -0.06 7.98 21.62
C GLN A 147 -0.48 9.28 20.93
N GLY A 148 -1.77 9.50 20.67
CA GLY A 148 -2.29 10.71 20.06
C GLY A 148 -2.37 10.69 18.53
N TYR A 149 -2.05 9.57 17.87
CA TYR A 149 -2.21 9.45 16.42
C TYR A 149 -3.68 9.44 16.02
N LYS A 150 -3.96 10.01 14.85
CA LYS A 150 -5.23 9.86 14.14
C LYS A 150 -5.04 8.90 12.98
N LEU A 151 -5.86 7.86 12.91
CA LEU A 151 -5.85 6.92 11.78
C LEU A 151 -6.70 7.50 10.64
N LEU A 152 -6.05 7.86 9.54
CA LEU A 152 -6.69 8.47 8.38
C LEU A 152 -6.44 7.65 7.11
N PRO A 153 -7.40 7.60 6.17
CA PRO A 153 -7.13 7.10 4.83
C PRO A 153 -6.19 8.04 4.07
N TYR A 154 -5.55 7.54 3.02
CA TYR A 154 -4.87 8.41 2.05
C TYR A 154 -5.88 9.38 1.40
N ASN A 155 -5.46 10.63 1.21
CA ASN A 155 -6.23 11.66 0.49
C ASN A 155 -5.38 12.25 -0.65
N PRO A 156 -5.80 12.09 -1.93
CA PRO A 156 -5.09 12.63 -3.08
C PRO A 156 -4.85 14.16 -3.04
N SER A 157 -5.73 14.91 -2.37
CA SER A 157 -5.61 16.38 -2.28
C SER A 157 -4.54 16.82 -1.28
N SER A 158 -4.03 15.91 -0.47
CA SER A 158 -3.00 16.15 0.55
C SER A 158 -1.96 15.04 0.52
N HIS A 159 -1.51 14.66 -0.68
CA HIS A 159 -0.48 13.64 -0.87
C HIS A 159 0.81 14.02 -0.14
N LEU A 160 1.38 13.06 0.59
CA LEU A 160 2.65 13.19 1.28
C LEU A 160 3.70 12.36 0.56
N GLU A 161 4.94 12.83 0.56
CA GLU A 161 6.04 12.06 0.00
C GLU A 161 6.47 10.95 0.98
N VAL A 162 6.14 9.70 0.65
CA VAL A 162 6.55 8.53 1.43
C VAL A 162 7.11 7.48 0.48
N ASN A 163 8.35 7.65 0.02
CA ASN A 163 9.03 6.64 -0.79
C ASN A 163 10.51 6.57 -0.47
N PHE A 164 11.10 5.37 -0.56
CA PHE A 164 12.50 5.13 -0.19
C PHE A 164 13.51 5.86 -1.07
N TRP A 165 13.10 6.28 -2.28
CA TRP A 165 13.94 7.03 -3.21
C TRP A 165 13.99 8.54 -2.93
N LYS A 166 13.13 9.06 -2.04
CA LYS A 166 12.94 10.51 -1.83
C LYS A 166 12.67 11.26 -3.14
N ASP A 167 11.90 10.63 -4.03
CA ASP A 167 11.50 11.21 -5.31
C ASP A 167 10.20 11.99 -5.12
N THR A 168 10.31 13.31 -4.98
CA THR A 168 9.20 14.24 -4.68
C THR A 168 8.15 14.31 -5.79
N ARG A 169 8.43 13.72 -6.96
CA ARG A 169 7.50 13.70 -8.11
C ARG A 169 6.43 12.64 -7.94
N LEU A 170 6.75 11.57 -7.21
CA LEU A 170 5.88 10.44 -6.90
C LEU A 170 4.90 10.76 -5.77
#